data_AF-A0A6M2DJB3-F1
#
_entry.id   AF-A0A6M2DJB3-F1
#
_cell.length_a   1.000
_cell.length_b   1.000
_cell.length_c   1.000
_cell.angle_alpha   90.00
_cell.angle_beta   90.00
_cell.angle_gamma   90.00
#
_symmetry.space_group_name_H-M   'P 1'
#
loop_
_entity.id
_entity.type
_entity.pdbx_description
1 polymer ?
#
loop_
_entity_poly.entity_id
_entity_poly.type
_entity_poly.pdbx_seq_one_letter_code
_entity_poly.pdbx_strand_id
1 'polypeptide(L)'
;LITMSIDAKRDEYRKYLERTGAMDALTKVLVALYEESEKPEDSVAYIKRNLGGFSEEADLVSQLEKANARIKELEEQLAGMAPPTPAPAEPEPQESEPAAHAPAPEQTAPESEAPAEPP
;
A
#
# COMPACT_ATOMS: atom_id res chain seq x y z
N LEU A 1 -4.15 -15.74 -47.24
CA LEU A 1 -3.14 -15.18 -46.31
C LEU A 1 -2.79 -13.79 -46.82
N ILE A 2 -3.36 -12.74 -46.24
CA ILE A 2 -3.03 -11.36 -46.62
C ILE A 2 -1.72 -11.02 -45.90
N THR A 3 -0.64 -10.94 -46.64
CA THR A 3 0.66 -10.51 -46.11
C THR A 3 0.61 -8.99 -45.91
N MET A 4 0.71 -8.56 -44.66
CA MET A 4 0.87 -7.15 -44.31
C MET A 4 2.07 -6.56 -45.08
N SER A 5 1.92 -5.34 -45.60
CA SER A 5 3.02 -4.62 -46.25
C SER A 5 4.16 -4.35 -45.26
N ILE A 6 5.38 -4.16 -45.76
CA ILE A 6 6.56 -3.88 -44.93
C ILE A 6 6.34 -2.62 -44.10
N ASP A 7 5.72 -1.59 -44.67
CA ASP A 7 5.43 -0.34 -43.98
C ASP A 7 4.42 -0.53 -42.85
N ALA A 8 3.40 -1.35 -43.06
CA ALA A 8 2.41 -1.65 -42.02
C ALA A 8 3.05 -2.41 -40.83
N LYS A 9 3.96 -3.35 -41.10
CA LYS A 9 4.72 -4.05 -40.04
C LYS A 9 5.65 -3.12 -39.27
N ARG A 10 6.30 -2.18 -39.97
CA ARG A 10 7.17 -1.18 -39.33
C ARG A 10 6.37 -0.23 -38.44
N ASP A 11 5.21 0.20 -38.90
CA ASP A 11 4.32 1.08 -38.15
C ASP A 11 3.78 0.39 -36.89
N GLU A 12 3.33 -0.87 -37.00
CA GLU A 12 2.90 -1.67 -35.86
C GLU A 12 4.01 -1.85 -34.82
N TYR A 13 5.24 -2.12 -35.27
CA TYR A 13 6.38 -2.26 -34.36
C TYR A 13 6.75 -0.94 -33.67
N ARG A 14 6.70 0.20 -34.39
CA ARG A 14 6.90 1.52 -33.79
C ARG A 14 5.86 1.77 -32.70
N LYS A 15 4.57 1.57 -33.00
CA LYS A 15 3.47 1.73 -32.03
C LYS A 15 3.63 0.83 -30.82
N TYR A 16 4.13 -0.39 -31.01
CA TYR A 16 4.46 -1.30 -29.92
C TYR A 16 5.51 -0.69 -28.98
N LEU A 17 6.63 -0.19 -29.52
CA LEU A 17 7.71 0.41 -28.73
C LEU A 17 7.29 1.71 -28.03
N GLU A 18 6.39 2.50 -28.65
CA GLU A 18 5.80 3.68 -28.03
C GLU A 18 4.88 3.27 -26.86
N ARG A 19 3.97 2.30 -27.08
CA ARG A 19 3.05 1.82 -26.05
C ARG A 19 3.76 1.19 -24.85
N THR A 20 4.88 0.49 -25.06
CA THR A 20 5.65 -0.12 -23.97
C THR A 20 6.62 0.86 -23.30
N GLY A 21 6.69 2.11 -23.74
CA GLY A 21 7.59 3.12 -23.16
C GLY A 21 9.06 2.97 -23.55
N ALA A 22 9.42 2.01 -24.41
CA ALA A 22 10.81 1.80 -24.84
C ALA A 22 11.39 3.02 -25.58
N MET A 23 10.56 3.69 -26.40
CA MET A 23 10.95 4.91 -27.11
C MET A 23 11.25 6.07 -26.14
N ASP A 24 10.43 6.22 -25.09
CA ASP A 24 10.60 7.27 -24.08
C ASP A 24 11.85 7.03 -23.22
N ALA A 25 12.06 5.79 -22.75
CA ALA A 25 13.25 5.41 -22.00
C ALA A 25 14.55 5.65 -22.80
N LEU A 26 14.59 5.26 -24.08
CA LEU A 26 15.72 5.54 -24.97
C LEU A 26 15.93 7.04 -25.15
N THR A 27 14.85 7.81 -25.34
CA THR A 27 14.92 9.27 -25.49
C THR A 27 15.51 9.92 -24.24
N LYS A 28 15.04 9.55 -23.05
CA LYS A 28 15.56 10.06 -21.77
C LYS A 28 17.05 9.78 -21.58
N VAL A 29 17.51 8.57 -21.87
CA VAL A 29 18.95 8.23 -21.80
C VAL A 29 19.78 9.07 -22.78
N LEU A 30 19.29 9.25 -24.01
CA LEU A 30 20.00 10.04 -25.02
C LEU A 30 20.04 11.52 -24.67
N VAL A 31 18.95 12.06 -24.09
CA VAL A 31 18.92 13.44 -23.57
C VAL A 31 19.90 13.59 -22.40
N ALA A 32 19.90 12.68 -21.42
CA ALA A 32 20.85 12.71 -20.31
C ALA A 32 22.31 12.65 -20.80
N LEU A 33 22.59 11.76 -21.77
CA LEU A 33 23.91 11.70 -22.41
C LEU A 33 24.26 13.00 -23.15
N TYR A 34 23.28 13.65 -23.77
CA TYR A 34 23.46 14.93 -24.44
C TYR A 34 23.67 16.10 -23.47
N GLU A 35 23.08 16.05 -22.28
CA GLU A 35 23.23 17.07 -21.24
C GLU A 35 24.51 16.91 -20.41
N GLU A 36 25.15 15.74 -20.45
CA GLU A 36 26.38 15.47 -19.72
C GLU A 36 27.48 16.50 -20.05
N SER A 37 27.98 17.19 -19.02
CA SER A 37 28.96 18.27 -19.17
C SER A 37 30.31 17.78 -19.70
N GLU A 38 30.75 16.60 -19.25
CA GLU A 38 31.90 15.87 -19.76
C GLU A 38 31.41 14.58 -20.44
N LYS A 39 31.54 14.50 -21.77
CA LYS A 39 31.06 13.33 -22.50
C LYS A 39 31.86 12.09 -22.09
N PRO A 40 31.19 10.98 -21.74
CA PRO A 40 31.88 9.74 -21.41
C PRO A 40 32.65 9.23 -22.65
N GLU A 41 33.85 8.70 -22.42
CA GLU A 41 34.66 8.09 -23.48
C GLU A 41 33.95 6.88 -24.11
N ASP A 42 33.21 6.11 -23.30
CA ASP A 42 32.34 5.01 -23.75
C ASP A 42 30.86 5.36 -23.56
N SER A 43 30.25 5.88 -24.62
CA SER A 43 28.82 6.20 -24.68
C SER A 43 27.93 4.95 -24.60
N VAL A 44 28.39 3.80 -25.08
CA VAL A 44 27.61 2.55 -25.06
C VAL A 44 27.50 2.02 -23.63
N ALA A 45 28.61 2.07 -22.87
CA ALA A 45 28.59 1.72 -21.45
C ALA A 45 27.66 2.65 -20.66
N TYR A 46 27.69 3.96 -20.94
CA TYR A 46 26.77 4.92 -20.33
C TYR A 46 25.30 4.56 -20.60
N ILE A 47 24.94 4.29 -21.87
CA ILE A 47 23.56 3.94 -22.24
C ILE A 47 23.11 2.66 -21.51
N LYS A 48 23.93 1.61 -21.51
CA LYS A 48 23.62 0.34 -20.83
C LYS A 48 23.35 0.52 -19.35
N ARG A 49 24.15 1.34 -18.67
CA ARG A 49 24.00 1.63 -17.24
C ARG A 49 22.70 2.39 -16.95
N ASN A 50 22.40 3.39 -17.78
CA ASN A 50 21.32 4.33 -17.49
C ASN A 50 19.95 3.85 -17.97
N LEU A 51 19.86 2.94 -18.94
CA LEU A 51 18.59 2.45 -19.48
C LEU A 51 17.71 1.74 -18.44
N GLY A 52 18.31 1.14 -17.40
CA GLY A 52 17.57 0.51 -16.30
C GLY A 52 17.01 1.49 -15.26
N GLY A 53 17.55 2.71 -15.19
CA GLY A 53 17.15 3.72 -14.20
C GLY A 53 15.95 4.58 -14.61
N PHE A 54 15.63 4.64 -15.90
CA PHE A 54 14.52 5.44 -16.43
C PHE A 54 13.21 4.66 -16.61
N SER A 55 13.09 3.47 -16.03
CA SER A 55 11.83 2.72 -16.04
C SER A 55 10.74 3.50 -15.30
N GLU A 56 9.54 3.56 -15.87
CA GLU A 56 8.34 4.13 -15.25
C GLU A 56 8.07 3.49 -13.88
N GLU A 57 8.41 2.21 -13.72
CA GLU A 57 8.32 1.50 -12.44
C GLU A 57 9.24 2.09 -11.36
N ALA A 58 10.47 2.48 -11.72
CA ALA A 58 11.40 3.09 -10.76
C ALA A 58 10.91 4.47 -10.29
N ASP A 59 10.31 5.24 -11.20
CA ASP A 59 9.71 6.53 -10.88
C ASP A 59 8.46 6.36 -10.01
N LEU A 60 7.57 5.42 -10.36
CA LEU A 60 6.38 5.09 -9.57
C LEU A 60 6.73 4.62 -8.16
N VAL A 61 7.76 3.78 -8.01
CA VAL A 61 8.26 3.35 -6.69
C VAL A 61 8.75 4.55 -5.88
N SER A 62 9.55 5.45 -6.48
CA SER A 62 10.01 6.67 -5.80
C SER A 62 8.86 7.59 -5.38
N GLN A 63 7.83 7.73 -6.23
CA GLN A 63 6.64 8.51 -5.91
C GLN A 63 5.85 7.89 -4.76
N LEU A 64 5.70 6.55 -4.74
CA LEU A 64 5.03 5.82 -3.68
C LEU A 64 5.71 6.01 -2.33
N GLU A 65 7.05 5.91 -2.29
CA GLU A 65 7.84 6.13 -1.09
C GLU A 65 7.65 7.55 -0.53
N LYS A 66 7.69 8.57 -1.41
CA LYS A 66 7.45 9.97 -1.03
C LYS A 66 6.03 10.19 -0.49
N ALA A 67 5.03 9.60 -1.14
CA ALA A 67 3.64 9.70 -0.69
C ALA A 67 3.45 9.05 0.69
N ASN A 68 4.00 7.86 0.91
CA ASN A 68 3.95 7.17 2.20
C ASN A 68 4.65 7.97 3.31
N ALA A 69 5.82 8.55 3.01
CA ALA A 69 6.52 9.42 3.97
C ALA A 69 5.67 10.63 4.36
N ARG A 70 4.97 11.25 3.39
CA ARG A 70 4.09 12.39 3.64
C ARG A 70 2.84 12.02 4.44
N ILE A 71 2.25 10.85 4.16
CA ILE A 71 1.12 10.33 4.95
C ILE A 71 1.54 10.18 6.40
N LYS A 72 2.67 9.51 6.65
CA LYS A 72 3.19 9.31 8.01
C LYS A 72 3.43 10.64 8.75
N GLU A 73 4.04 11.62 8.08
CA GLU A 73 4.27 12.95 8.67
C GLU A 73 2.95 13.65 9.05
N LEU A 74 1.95 13.58 8.17
CA LEU A 74 0.63 14.18 8.41
C LEU A 74 -0.13 13.45 9.53
N GLU A 75 -0.02 12.12 9.62
CA GLU A 75 -0.58 11.33 10.72
C GLU A 75 0.04 11.71 12.08
N GLU A 76 1.36 11.88 12.13
CA GLU A 76 2.07 12.34 13.34
C GLU A 76 1.63 13.77 13.75
N GLN A 77 1.44 14.67 12.80
CA GLN A 77 0.92 16.02 13.07
C GLN A 77 -0.52 15.99 13.61
N LEU A 78 -1.39 15.14 13.04
CA LEU A 78 -2.75 14.97 13.55
C LEU A 78 -2.78 14.33 14.94
N ALA A 79 -1.92 13.36 15.20
CA ALA A 79 -1.79 12.74 16.52
C ALA A 79 -1.28 13.75 17.57
N GLY A 80 -0.36 14.64 17.20
CA GLY A 80 0.14 15.71 18.07
C GLY A 80 -0.88 16.82 18.34
N MET A 81 -1.84 17.03 17.44
CA MET A 81 -2.94 18.01 17.59
C MET A 81 -4.21 17.42 18.23
N ALA A 82 -4.34 16.10 18.37
CA ALA A 82 -5.50 15.49 19.01
C ALA A 82 -5.49 15.78 20.53
N PRO A 83 -6.53 16.42 21.10
CA PRO A 83 -6.60 16.62 22.54
C PRO A 83 -6.71 15.26 23.26
N PRO A 84 -6.19 15.11 24.49
CA PRO A 84 -6.47 13.92 25.28
C PRO A 84 -7.99 13.84 25.45
N THR A 85 -8.60 12.79 24.90
CA THR A 85 -10.00 12.47 25.18
C THR A 85 -10.15 12.42 26.70
N PRO A 86 -10.98 13.28 27.33
CA PRO A 86 -11.22 13.15 28.75
C PRO A 86 -11.78 11.74 28.97
N ALA A 87 -11.14 10.99 29.86
CA ALA A 87 -11.60 9.69 30.29
C ALA A 87 -13.10 9.77 30.63
N PRO A 88 -13.92 8.77 30.26
CA PRO A 88 -15.31 8.74 30.69
C PRO A 88 -15.34 8.87 32.21
N ALA A 89 -16.03 9.91 32.69
CA ALA A 89 -16.18 10.21 34.10
C ALA A 89 -16.50 8.93 34.89
N GLU A 90 -15.74 8.70 35.95
CA GLU A 90 -15.99 7.65 36.92
C GLU A 90 -17.46 7.72 37.39
N PRO A 91 -18.20 6.60 37.42
CA PRO A 91 -19.57 6.62 37.91
C PRO A 91 -19.56 6.97 39.40
N GLU A 92 -20.31 8.02 39.76
CA GLU A 92 -20.50 8.50 41.13
C GLU A 92 -20.92 7.37 42.09
N PRO A 93 -20.49 7.43 43.37
CA PRO A 93 -20.74 6.38 44.34
C PRO A 93 -22.22 6.26 44.65
N GLN A 94 -22.79 5.08 44.39
CA GLN A 94 -24.16 4.75 44.75
C GLN A 94 -24.28 4.67 46.27
N GLU A 95 -25.06 5.58 46.84
CA GLU A 95 -25.49 5.59 48.24
C GLU A 95 -26.18 4.27 48.60
N SER A 96 -25.65 3.64 49.64
CA SER A 96 -26.17 2.43 50.26
C SER A 96 -27.29 2.73 51.26
N GLU A 97 -28.41 2.02 51.18
CA GLU A 97 -29.31 1.80 52.32
C GLU A 97 -30.05 0.45 52.21
N PRO A 98 -30.57 -0.15 53.31
CA PRO A 98 -29.98 -1.37 53.81
C PRO A 98 -30.95 -2.58 53.91
N ALA A 99 -30.33 -3.75 53.99
CA ALA A 99 -30.75 -4.97 54.68
C ALA A 99 -32.25 -5.32 54.78
N ALA A 100 -32.65 -6.41 54.11
CA ALA A 100 -33.59 -7.36 54.71
C ALA A 100 -33.43 -8.78 54.14
N HIS A 101 -33.00 -9.67 55.02
CA HIS A 101 -33.46 -11.06 55.16
C HIS A 101 -33.01 -12.11 54.11
N ALA A 102 -31.94 -12.84 54.49
CA ALA A 102 -31.84 -14.27 54.21
C ALA A 102 -32.85 -15.04 55.11
N PRO A 103 -33.31 -16.25 54.75
CA PRO A 103 -32.42 -17.42 54.79
C PRO A 103 -32.57 -18.39 53.59
N ALA A 104 -31.51 -19.16 53.35
CA ALA A 104 -31.47 -20.36 52.51
C ALA A 104 -31.87 -21.60 53.34
N PRO A 105 -31.68 -22.88 52.91
CA PRO A 105 -31.57 -23.47 51.56
C PRO A 105 -32.53 -24.69 51.40
N GLU A 106 -32.76 -25.21 50.18
CA GLU A 106 -33.06 -26.65 50.07
C GLU A 106 -32.54 -27.25 48.76
N GLN A 107 -31.85 -28.38 48.92
CA GLN A 107 -31.15 -29.16 47.92
C GLN A 107 -32.13 -30.09 47.19
N THR A 108 -31.91 -30.37 45.91
CA THR A 108 -31.90 -31.75 45.38
C THR A 108 -31.50 -31.75 43.90
N ALA A 109 -30.29 -32.26 43.62
CA ALA A 109 -29.98 -33.02 42.41
C ALA A 109 -30.62 -34.43 42.55
N PRO A 110 -30.69 -35.33 41.53
CA PRO A 110 -29.81 -35.39 40.37
C PRO A 110 -30.44 -35.83 39.02
N GLU A 111 -29.59 -35.81 38.00
CA GLU A 111 -29.50 -36.70 36.82
C GLU A 111 -30.75 -37.27 36.15
N SER A 112 -30.90 -36.97 34.87
CA SER A 112 -31.26 -37.99 33.88
C SER A 112 -30.64 -37.69 32.52
N GLU A 113 -29.57 -38.45 32.25
CA GLU A 113 -29.29 -39.21 31.03
C GLU A 113 -29.61 -38.60 29.65
N ALA A 114 -28.55 -38.50 28.85
CA ALA A 114 -28.47 -38.40 27.40
C ALA A 114 -29.18 -39.62 26.71
N PRO A 115 -29.21 -39.83 25.35
CA PRO A 115 -28.33 -39.24 24.33
C PRO A 115 -28.91 -39.02 22.91
N ALA A 116 -28.04 -38.43 22.07
CA ALA A 116 -27.82 -38.68 20.64
C ALA A 116 -28.86 -38.25 19.57
N GLU A 117 -28.44 -37.24 18.78
CA GLU A 117 -28.23 -37.25 17.29
C GLU A 117 -28.70 -38.45 16.45
N PRO A 118 -28.72 -38.35 15.10
CA PRO A 118 -29.09 -37.27 14.15
C PRO A 118 -30.09 -37.91 13.13
N PRO A 119 -30.13 -37.73 11.78
CA PRO A 119 -29.25 -37.09 10.77
C PRO A 119 -29.62 -35.65 10.36
#